data_AF-A0A962VVX2-F1
#
_entry.id   AF-A0A962VVX2-F1
#
_cell.length_a   1.000
_cell.length_b   1.000
_cell.length_c   1.000
_cell.angle_alpha   90.00
_cell.angle_beta   90.00
_cell.angle_gamma   90.00
#
_symmetry.space_group_name_H-M   'P 1'
#
loop_
_entity.id
_entity.type
_entity.pdbx_description
1 polymer ?
#
loop_
_entity_poly.entity_id
_entity_poly.type
_entity_poly.pdbx_seq_one_letter_code
_entity_poly.pdbx_strand_id
1 'polypeptide(L)' 'MIMNITLAVDEYIVEQARKVAQANGKSLNQAVRDYLAQLASADQNVLQVEAFVASAKNSPGRLNRWKFDREQLHERS' A
#
# COMPACT_ATOMS: atom_id res chain seq x y z
N MET A 1 -7.32 10.96 -16.37
CA MET A 1 -7.83 12.33 -16.21
C MET A 1 -6.91 13.04 -15.23
N ILE A 2 -6.41 14.24 -15.54
CA ILE A 2 -5.59 15.04 -14.61
C ILE A 2 -6.48 16.11 -13.99
N MET A 3 -6.44 16.23 -12.66
CA MET A 3 -7.14 17.27 -11.91
C MET A 3 -6.11 18.20 -11.26
N ASN A 4 -6.37 19.50 -11.34
CA ASN A 4 -5.55 20.52 -10.68
C ASN A 4 -6.11 20.77 -9.29
N ILE A 5 -5.20 20.91 -8.33
CA ILE A 5 -5.53 21.18 -6.93
C ILE A 5 -4.74 22.42 -6.51
N THR A 6 -5.43 23.38 -5.89
CA THR A 6 -4.81 24.55 -5.26
C THR A 6 -4.75 24.32 -3.76
N LEU A 7 -3.57 24.46 -3.17
CA LEU A 7 -3.32 24.19 -1.76
C LEU A 7 -2.77 25.46 -1.09
N ALA A 8 -3.37 25.87 0.03
CA ALA A 8 -2.84 26.93 0.88
C ALA A 8 -2.04 26.30 2.04
N VAL A 9 -0.73 26.58 2.08
CA VAL A 9 0.20 26.09 3.09
C VAL A 9 1.17 27.21 3.44
N ASP A 10 1.66 27.20 4.67
CA ASP A 10 2.70 28.13 5.15
C ASP A 10 3.95 28.06 4.27
N GLU A 11 4.50 29.22 3.90
CA GLU A 11 5.65 29.33 3.03
C GLU A 11 6.89 28.59 3.56
N TYR A 12 7.11 28.61 4.88
CA TYR A 12 8.21 27.89 5.51
C TYR A 12 8.09 26.38 5.27
N ILE A 13 6.88 25.84 5.38
CA ILE A 13 6.63 24.41 5.14
C ILE A 13 6.87 24.04 3.67
N VAL A 14 6.44 24.88 2.74
CA VAL A 14 6.69 24.69 1.30
C VAL A 14 8.19 24.64 1.01
N GLU A 15 8.97 25.52 1.64
CA GLU A 15 10.41 25.59 1.43
C GLU A 15 11.14 24.37 2.00
N GLN A 16 10.77 23.91 3.20
CA GLN A 16 11.33 22.68 3.77
C GLN A 16 10.96 21.45 2.92
N ALA A 17 9.70 21.34 2.51
CA ALA A 17 9.24 20.24 1.65
C ALA A 17 9.99 20.22 0.31
N ARG A 18 10.28 21.39 -0.26
CA ARG A 18 11.07 21.52 -1.49
C ARG A 18 12.49 21.00 -1.31
N LYS A 19 13.17 21.38 -0.22
CA LYS A 19 14.53 20.90 0.09
C LYS A 19 14.57 19.37 0.20
N VAL A 20 13.61 18.79 0.94
CA VAL A 20 13.51 17.33 1.09
C VAL A 20 13.21 16.65 -0.25
N ALA A 21 12.29 17.20 -1.05
CA ALA A 21 11.99 16.65 -2.37
C ALA A 21 13.21 16.68 -3.30
N GLN A 22 13.95 17.81 -3.32
CA GLN A 22 15.16 17.97 -4.13
C GLN A 22 16.28 17.02 -3.70
N ALA A 23 16.48 16.82 -2.40
CA ALA A 23 17.43 15.83 -1.88
C ALA A 23 17.12 14.41 -2.38
N ASN A 24 15.85 14.12 -2.64
CA ASN A 24 15.36 12.87 -3.21
C ASN A 24 15.23 12.89 -4.75
N GLY A 25 15.75 13.92 -5.43
CA GLY A 25 15.69 14.06 -6.88
C GLY A 25 14.29 14.34 -7.44
N LYS A 26 13.35 14.82 -6.62
CA LYS A 26 11.95 15.06 -6.96
C LYS A 26 11.59 16.55 -6.89
N SER A 27 10.59 16.95 -7.67
CA SER A 27 9.92 18.24 -7.48
C SER A 27 8.89 18.15 -6.35
N LEU A 28 8.55 19.29 -5.74
CA LEU A 28 7.51 19.35 -4.71
C LEU A 28 6.17 18.78 -5.22
N ASN A 29 5.77 19.14 -6.45
CA ASN A 29 4.54 18.61 -7.04
C ASN A 29 4.59 17.10 -7.23
N GLN A 30 5.76 16.54 -7.56
CA GLN A 30 5.88 15.08 -7.66
C GLN A 30 5.76 14.43 -6.28
N ALA A 31 6.40 14.98 -5.25
CA ALA A 31 6.27 14.48 -3.89
C ALA A 31 4.80 14.52 -3.39
N VAL A 32 4.06 15.59 -3.70
CA VAL A 32 2.63 15.71 -3.36
C VAL A 32 1.80 14.63 -4.07
N ARG A 33 2.05 14.40 -5.37
CA ARG A 33 1.35 13.34 -6.12
C ARG A 33 1.64 11.95 -5.55
N ASP A 34 2.90 11.67 -5.25
CA ASP A 34 3.31 10.40 -4.67
C ASP A 34 2.63 10.17 -3.31
N TYR A 35 2.58 11.20 -2.48
CA TYR A 35 1.90 11.13 -1.17
C TYR A 35 0.40 10.90 -1.31
N LEU A 36 -0.28 11.60 -2.23
CA LEU A 36 -1.70 11.38 -2.50
C LEU A 36 -1.97 9.98 -3.05
N ALA A 37 -1.08 9.46 -3.90
CA ALA A 37 -1.18 8.09 -4.41
C ALA A 37 -0.99 7.05 -3.29
N GLN A 38 -0.04 7.28 -2.39
CA GLN A 38 0.18 6.44 -1.21
C GLN A 38 -1.05 6.45 -0.30
N LEU A 39 -1.61 7.64 -0.04
CA LEU A 39 -2.81 7.80 0.79
C LEU A 39 -4.00 7.04 0.18
N ALA A 40 -4.25 7.19 -1.13
CA ALA A 40 -5.31 6.46 -1.82
C ALA A 40 -5.09 4.94 -1.84
N SER A 41 -3.82 4.50 -1.89
CA SER A 41 -3.47 3.08 -1.85
C SER A 41 -3.59 2.48 -0.44
N ALA A 42 -3.36 3.28 0.61
CA ALA A 42 -3.46 2.84 1.98
C ALA A 42 -4.88 2.38 2.32
N ASP A 43 -5.90 3.13 1.89
CA ASP A 43 -7.31 2.75 2.08
C ASP A 43 -7.67 1.47 1.32
N GLN A 44 -7.12 1.28 0.11
CA GLN A 44 -7.34 0.05 -0.65
C GLN A 44 -6.72 -1.18 0.02
N ASN A 45 -5.53 -1.04 0.61
CA ASN A 45 -4.88 -2.14 1.32
C ASN A 45 -5.65 -2.53 2.58
N VAL A 46 -6.13 -1.55 3.35
CA VAL A 46 -6.95 -1.81 4.54
C VAL A 46 -8.26 -2.53 4.16
N LEU A 47 -8.96 -2.03 3.13
CA LEU A 47 -10.18 -2.65 2.63
C LEU A 47 -9.95 -4.07 2.08
N GLN A 48 -8.82 -4.32 1.42
CA GLN A 48 -8.46 -5.66 0.94
C GLN A 48 -8.14 -6.62 2.09
N VAL A 49 -7.43 -6.16 3.12
CA VAL A 49 -7.14 -6.98 4.30
C VAL A 49 -8.43 -7.33 5.03
N GLU A 50 -9.34 -6.38 5.21
CA GLU A 50 -10.65 -6.64 5.84
C GLU A 50 -11.50 -7.62 5.02
N ALA A 51 -11.55 -7.44 3.70
CA ALA A 51 -12.24 -8.36 2.79
C ALA A 51 -11.63 -9.76 2.80
N PHE A 52 -10.30 -9.87 2.86
CA PHE A 52 -9.59 -11.14 3.00
C PHE A 52 -9.91 -11.81 4.34
N VAL A 53 -9.86 -11.08 5.46
CA VAL A 53 -10.21 -11.60 6.78
C VAL A 53 -11.67 -12.07 6.83
N ALA A 54 -12.60 -11.30 6.24
CA ALA A 54 -14.00 -11.70 6.14
C ALA A 54 -14.17 -12.98 5.30
N SER A 55 -13.49 -13.06 4.16
CA SER A 55 -13.50 -14.25 3.29
C SER A 55 -12.90 -15.48 3.98
N ALA A 56 -11.80 -15.32 4.71
CA ALA A 56 -11.13 -16.39 5.45
C ALA A 56 -11.98 -16.92 6.61
N LYS A 57 -12.70 -16.03 7.32
CA LYS A 57 -13.64 -16.43 8.38
C LYS A 57 -14.87 -17.18 7.83
N ASN A 58 -15.33 -16.80 6.64
CA ASN A 58 -16.55 -17.34 6.05
C ASN A 58 -16.30 -18.54 5.12
N SER A 59 -15.05 -18.82 4.75
CA SER A 59 -14.70 -19.99 3.95
C SER A 59 -14.44 -21.20 4.86
N PRO A 60 -15.26 -22.28 4.79
CA PRO A 60 -14.86 -23.53 5.39
C PRO A 60 -13.62 -24.02 4.64
N GLY A 61 -12.47 -24.05 5.32
CA GLY A 61 -11.21 -24.49 4.73
C GLY A 61 -11.38 -25.85 4.06
N ARG A 62 -11.42 -25.89 2.72
CA ARG A 62 -11.54 -27.13 1.94
C ARG A 62 -10.20 -27.85 1.89
N LEU A 63 -9.77 -28.34 3.04
CA LEU A 63 -8.74 -29.35 3.13
C LEU A 63 -9.40 -30.65 2.67
N ASN A 64 -9.30 -30.97 1.38
CA ASN A 64 -9.84 -32.19 0.74
C ASN A 64 -9.19 -33.45 1.32
N ARG A 65 -9.36 -33.70 2.63
CA ARG A 65 -8.61 -34.66 3.45
C ARG A 65 -7.09 -34.56 3.37
N TRP A 66 -6.57 -33.45 2.85
CA TRP A 66 -5.14 -33.17 2.86
C TRP A 66 -4.71 -32.85 4.30
N LYS A 67 -3.81 -33.66 4.84
CA LYS A 67 -3.13 -33.42 6.11
C LYS A 67 -1.68 -33.06 5.78
N PHE A 68 -1.17 -32.04 6.44
CA PHE A 68 0.24 -31.70 6.37
C PHE A 68 1.06 -32.92 6.82
N ASP A 69 1.87 -33.47 5.92
CA ASP A 69 2.83 -34.51 6.19
C ASP A 69 4.22 -33.94 5.95
N ARG A 70 5.02 -33.87 7.02
CA ARG A 70 6.37 -33.31 7.00
C ARG A 70 7.28 -34.12 6.07
N GLU A 71 7.05 -35.42 5.94
CA GLU A 71 7.90 -36.32 5.14
C GLU A 71 7.78 -36.01 3.63
N GLN A 72 6.59 -35.63 3.14
CA GLN A 72 6.37 -35.25 1.72
C GLN A 72 7.14 -33.98 1.29
N LEU A 73 7.56 -33.15 2.26
CA LEU A 73 8.32 -31.92 1.99
C LEU A 73 9.78 -32.21 1.64
N HIS A 74 10.31 -33.35 2.06
CA HIS A 74 11.70 -33.75 1.85
C HIS A 74 11.92 -34.57 0.56
N GLU A 75 10.85 -35.06 -0.07
CA GLU A 75 10.90 -35.85 -1.32
C GLU A 75 11.12 -35.01 -2.59
N ARG A 76 11.08 -33.66 -2.50
CA ARG A 76 11.23 -32.76 -3.65
C ARG A 76 12.57 -32.01 -3.69
N SER A 77 13.62 -32.56 -3.09
CA SER A 77 15.00 -32.07 -3.19
C SER A 77 15.84 -32.95 -4.10
#